data_AF-A0A482TCK8-F1
#
_entry.id   AF-A0A482TCK8-F1
#
_cell.length_a   1.000
_cell.length_b   1.000
_cell.length_c   1.000
_cell.angle_alpha   90.00
_cell.angle_beta   90.00
_cell.angle_gamma   90.00
#
_symmetry.space_group_name_H-M   'P 1'
#
loop_
_entity.id
_entity.type
_entity.pdbx_description
1 polymer ?
#
loop_
_entity_poly.entity_id
_entity_poly.type
_entity_poly.pdbx_seq_one_letter_code
_entity_poly.pdbx_strand_id
1 'polypeptide(L)'
;MSQRNSNGWEPRTRLGRMVQEGDVTSMEQALETGLPLKEAEIVDQLLPGLEDEVLDINMVQRMTDSGRRVKFRCVVAIGNRDGFLGYAEARDDQVGSAIQKAIDVAKLNIIKVDRGSGSWEDSAGGLNSLTRKAEGKAGSVTVEIMPAPQGLGLAAAETVRNILELAGVQDAWTRSNGNTRTTVNLAKGTYNALKNASQSRTPRRAREKQREAGN
;
A
#
# COMPACT_ATOMS: atom_id res chain seq x y z
N MET A 1 8.41 -33.81 0.05
CA MET A 1 8.83 -32.39 0.15
C MET A 1 8.06 -31.62 -0.90
N SER A 2 7.25 -30.68 -0.45
CA SER A 2 6.08 -30.16 -1.16
C SER A 2 6.46 -29.35 -2.40
N GLN A 3 5.91 -29.72 -3.57
CA GLN A 3 5.92 -28.87 -4.76
C GLN A 3 4.99 -27.67 -4.47
N ARG A 4 5.56 -26.55 -4.01
CA ARG A 4 4.83 -25.28 -4.02
C ARG A 4 4.63 -24.88 -5.48
N ASN A 5 3.38 -24.62 -5.86
CA ASN A 5 2.92 -24.33 -7.22
C ASN A 5 3.81 -23.29 -7.93
N SER A 6 4.80 -23.77 -8.69
CA SER A 6 5.55 -22.94 -9.61
C SER A 6 4.66 -22.68 -10.81
N ASN A 7 4.04 -21.50 -10.87
CA ASN A 7 3.31 -20.98 -12.03
C ASN A 7 4.21 -20.74 -13.27
N GLY A 8 5.24 -21.56 -13.49
CA GLY A 8 6.25 -21.35 -14.53
C GLY A 8 7.13 -20.11 -14.30
N TRP A 9 7.13 -19.55 -13.09
CA TRP A 9 7.97 -18.40 -12.76
C TRP A 9 9.43 -18.83 -12.51
N GLU A 10 10.33 -18.31 -13.35
CA GLU A 10 11.77 -18.45 -13.20
C GLU A 10 12.36 -17.16 -12.62
N PRO A 11 12.75 -17.13 -11.34
CA PRO A 11 13.26 -15.92 -10.70
C PRO A 11 14.62 -15.54 -11.27
N ARG A 12 14.76 -14.26 -11.63
CA ARG A 12 16.03 -13.69 -12.10
C ARG A 12 16.76 -13.01 -10.95
N THR A 13 16.02 -12.48 -9.99
CA THR A 13 16.57 -11.79 -8.83
C THR A 13 17.06 -12.75 -7.74
N ARG A 14 17.94 -12.25 -6.87
CA ARG A 14 18.39 -12.98 -5.66
C ARG A 14 17.22 -13.24 -4.70
N LEU A 15 16.38 -12.23 -4.50
CA LEU A 15 15.21 -12.34 -3.63
C LEU A 15 14.21 -13.35 -4.19
N GLY A 16 13.96 -13.35 -5.50
CA GLY A 16 13.09 -14.32 -6.15
C GLY A 16 13.57 -15.76 -5.97
N ARG A 17 14.90 -15.99 -6.08
CA ARG A 17 15.49 -17.31 -5.79
C ARG A 17 15.30 -17.74 -4.34
N MET A 18 15.55 -16.85 -3.37
CA MET A 18 15.34 -17.14 -1.95
C MET A 18 13.87 -17.47 -1.62
N VAL A 19 12.93 -16.79 -2.27
CA VAL A 19 11.49 -17.06 -2.11
C VAL A 19 11.12 -18.40 -2.73
N GLN A 20 11.67 -18.73 -3.91
CA GLN A 20 11.44 -20.00 -4.58
C GLN A 20 12.05 -21.19 -3.82
N GLU A 21 13.25 -21.02 -3.27
CA GLU A 21 13.94 -22.01 -2.42
C GLU A 21 13.23 -22.20 -1.08
N GLY A 22 12.41 -21.23 -0.67
CA GLY A 22 11.60 -21.28 0.55
C GLY A 22 12.27 -20.71 1.79
N ASP A 23 13.44 -20.07 1.65
CA ASP A 23 14.15 -19.39 2.73
C ASP A 23 13.37 -18.20 3.29
N VAL A 24 12.60 -17.54 2.41
CA VAL A 24 11.71 -16.42 2.75
C VAL A 24 10.28 -16.87 2.58
N THR A 25 9.57 -17.07 3.70
CA THR A 25 8.18 -17.56 3.69
C THR A 25 7.14 -16.46 3.87
N SER A 26 7.54 -15.30 4.40
CA SER A 26 6.64 -14.17 4.66
C SER A 26 7.10 -12.90 3.96
N MET A 27 6.14 -12.05 3.59
CA MET A 27 6.43 -10.74 3.01
C MET A 27 7.19 -9.82 3.98
N GLU A 28 6.97 -9.98 5.28
CA GLU A 28 7.73 -9.23 6.29
C GLU A 28 9.21 -9.56 6.25
N GLN A 29 9.54 -10.85 6.21
CA GLN A 29 10.91 -11.31 6.09
C GLN A 29 11.54 -10.81 4.78
N ALA A 30 10.78 -10.82 3.67
CA ALA A 30 11.25 -10.26 2.40
C ALA A 30 11.62 -8.78 2.52
N LEU A 31 10.79 -7.97 3.17
CA LEU A 31 11.07 -6.55 3.41
C LEU A 31 12.25 -6.32 4.36
N GLU A 32 12.43 -7.18 5.36
CA GLU A 32 13.56 -7.11 6.32
C GLU A 32 14.91 -7.43 5.68
N THR A 33 14.96 -8.24 4.60
CA THR A 33 16.21 -8.48 3.87
C THR A 33 16.82 -7.21 3.27
N GLY A 34 16.02 -6.15 3.09
CA GLY A 34 16.43 -4.90 2.46
C GLY A 34 16.75 -5.03 0.96
N LEU A 35 16.48 -6.19 0.35
CA LEU A 35 16.64 -6.40 -1.08
C LEU A 35 15.50 -5.71 -1.86
N PRO A 36 15.77 -5.10 -3.02
CA PRO A 36 14.75 -4.43 -3.80
C PRO A 36 13.78 -5.45 -4.43
N LEU A 37 12.48 -5.20 -4.29
CA LEU A 37 11.42 -5.90 -5.00
C LEU A 37 11.41 -5.44 -6.46
N LYS A 38 11.69 -6.36 -7.39
CA LYS A 38 11.73 -6.09 -8.84
C LYS A 38 10.88 -7.04 -9.68
N GLU A 39 10.35 -8.08 -9.08
CA GLU A 39 9.51 -9.10 -9.71
C GLU A 39 8.16 -9.09 -8.98
N ALA A 40 7.08 -8.90 -9.72
CA ALA A 40 5.73 -8.83 -9.15
C ALA A 40 5.27 -10.21 -8.66
N GLU A 41 5.81 -11.26 -9.27
CA GLU A 41 5.52 -12.66 -8.97
C GLU A 41 5.99 -13.05 -7.56
N ILE A 42 7.02 -12.38 -7.01
CA ILE A 42 7.43 -12.55 -5.61
C ILE A 42 6.24 -12.29 -4.68
N VAL A 43 5.53 -11.20 -4.95
CA VAL A 43 4.40 -10.76 -4.14
C VAL A 43 3.22 -11.70 -4.30
N ASP A 44 2.96 -12.19 -5.51
CA ASP A 44 1.88 -13.13 -5.78
C ASP A 44 2.08 -14.49 -5.07
N GLN A 45 3.33 -14.92 -4.91
CA GLN A 45 3.67 -16.13 -4.16
C GLN A 45 3.59 -15.94 -2.65
N LEU A 46 4.02 -14.77 -2.14
CA LEU A 46 4.07 -14.49 -0.70
C LEU A 46 2.71 -14.07 -0.13
N LEU A 47 1.84 -13.44 -0.93
CA LEU A 47 0.54 -12.92 -0.51
C LEU A 47 -0.56 -13.37 -1.49
N PRO A 48 -1.03 -14.63 -1.39
CA PRO A 48 -2.21 -15.07 -2.13
C PRO A 48 -3.46 -14.40 -1.54
N GLY A 49 -4.18 -13.62 -2.34
CA GLY A 49 -5.40 -12.89 -1.90
C GLY A 49 -5.27 -11.37 -1.88
N LEU A 50 -4.38 -10.80 -2.69
CA LEU A 50 -4.32 -9.36 -2.91
C LEU A 50 -5.56 -8.88 -3.69
N GLU A 51 -6.25 -7.89 -3.13
CA GLU A 51 -7.32 -7.17 -3.80
C GLU A 51 -6.76 -5.89 -4.44
N ASP A 52 -7.17 -5.62 -5.66
CA ASP A 52 -6.86 -4.39 -6.39
C ASP A 52 -8.08 -3.48 -6.49
N GLU A 53 -7.84 -2.17 -6.35
CA GLU A 53 -8.87 -1.17 -6.51
C GLU A 53 -8.38 -0.03 -7.40
N VAL A 54 -9.18 0.27 -8.42
CA VAL A 54 -8.91 1.36 -9.37
C VAL A 54 -9.50 2.65 -8.82
N LEU A 55 -8.64 3.58 -8.40
CA LEU A 55 -9.05 4.84 -7.78
C LEU A 55 -9.47 5.89 -8.81
N ASP A 56 -8.79 5.92 -9.96
CA ASP A 56 -9.00 6.95 -10.98
C ASP A 56 -8.49 6.50 -12.35
N ILE A 57 -9.27 6.78 -13.39
CA ILE A 57 -8.92 6.57 -14.79
C ILE A 57 -9.10 7.90 -15.53
N ASN A 58 -8.01 8.40 -16.08
CA ASN A 58 -7.99 9.69 -16.75
C ASN A 58 -7.34 9.60 -18.13
N MET A 59 -7.99 10.18 -19.14
CA MET A 59 -7.43 10.31 -20.47
C MET A 59 -6.45 11.49 -20.51
N VAL A 60 -5.18 11.23 -20.84
CA VAL A 60 -4.14 12.25 -21.01
C VAL A 60 -3.71 12.30 -22.47
N GLN A 61 -3.48 13.51 -22.99
CA GLN A 61 -3.15 13.70 -24.40
C GLN A 61 -1.90 14.57 -24.58
N ARG A 62 -1.06 14.18 -25.53
CA ARG A 62 0.09 14.97 -26.00
C ARG A 62 -0.15 15.36 -27.46
N MET A 63 0.06 16.65 -27.77
CA MET A 63 0.03 17.13 -29.15
C MET A 63 1.35 16.76 -29.86
N THR A 64 1.24 16.29 -31.08
CA THR A 64 2.35 15.99 -32.01
C THR A 64 2.05 16.63 -33.36
N ASP A 65 3.05 16.75 -34.22
CA ASP A 65 2.88 17.34 -35.56
C ASP A 65 1.86 16.57 -36.41
N SER A 66 1.74 15.25 -36.19
CA SER A 66 0.77 14.37 -36.84
C SER A 66 -0.58 14.27 -36.11
N GLY A 67 -0.87 15.15 -35.15
CA GLY A 67 -2.13 15.16 -34.40
C GLY A 67 -1.99 14.85 -32.91
N ARG A 68 -3.07 14.38 -32.27
CA ARG A 68 -3.11 14.11 -30.82
C ARG A 68 -2.81 12.65 -30.55
N ARG A 69 -1.81 12.38 -29.69
CA ARG A 69 -1.57 11.05 -29.13
C ARG A 69 -2.21 10.98 -27.75
N VAL A 70 -3.17 10.08 -27.60
CA VAL A 70 -3.92 9.85 -26.36
C VAL A 70 -3.35 8.64 -25.64
N LYS A 71 -3.26 8.73 -24.32
CA LYS A 71 -2.96 7.62 -23.41
C LYS A 71 -3.92 7.66 -22.23
N PHE A 72 -4.16 6.52 -21.61
CA PHE A 72 -4.92 6.42 -20.38
C PHE A 72 -3.96 6.35 -19.20
N ARG A 73 -4.17 7.20 -18.21
CA ARG A 73 -3.52 7.14 -16.91
C ARG A 73 -4.47 6.43 -15.94
N CYS A 74 -3.96 5.41 -15.27
CA CYS A 74 -4.68 4.70 -14.22
C CYS A 74 -3.92 4.84 -12.91
N VAL A 75 -4.67 5.04 -11.83
CA VAL A 75 -4.18 5.02 -10.46
C VAL A 75 -4.81 3.83 -9.77
N VAL A 76 -3.98 2.94 -9.23
CA VAL A 76 -4.41 1.69 -8.61
C VAL A 76 -3.77 1.57 -7.23
N ALA A 77 -4.57 1.13 -6.27
CA ALA A 77 -4.11 0.67 -4.98
C ALA A 77 -4.31 -0.85 -4.89
N ILE A 78 -3.42 -1.53 -4.19
CA ILE A 78 -3.52 -2.97 -3.92
C ILE A 78 -3.38 -3.16 -2.42
N GLY A 79 -4.13 -4.08 -1.82
CA GLY A 79 -3.90 -4.48 -0.44
C GLY A 79 -4.50 -5.83 -0.10
N ASN A 80 -4.12 -6.36 1.06
CA ASN A 80 -4.63 -7.63 1.57
C ASN A 80 -5.51 -7.46 2.82
N ARG A 81 -5.94 -6.22 3.12
CA ARG A 81 -6.66 -5.82 4.34
C ARG A 81 -5.98 -6.23 5.64
N ASP A 82 -4.72 -6.64 5.57
CA ASP A 82 -3.94 -7.17 6.69
C ASP A 82 -2.62 -6.40 6.86
N GLY A 83 -2.66 -5.09 6.59
CA GLY A 83 -1.52 -4.22 6.79
C GLY A 83 -0.53 -4.18 5.64
N PHE A 84 -0.79 -4.83 4.50
CA PHE A 84 0.01 -4.62 3.29
C PHE A 84 -0.75 -3.76 2.29
N LEU A 85 -0.08 -2.74 1.79
CA LEU A 85 -0.63 -1.79 0.83
C LEU A 85 0.41 -1.50 -0.26
N GLY A 86 -0.02 -1.52 -1.52
CA GLY A 86 0.73 -1.04 -2.68
C GLY A 86 -0.02 0.10 -3.36
N TYR A 87 0.73 1.00 -3.99
CA TYR A 87 0.18 2.09 -4.78
C TYR A 87 1.01 2.27 -6.05
N ALA A 88 0.34 2.50 -7.18
CA ALA A 88 1.01 2.89 -8.40
C ALA A 88 0.15 3.78 -9.30
N GLU A 89 0.87 4.51 -10.16
CA GLU A 89 0.32 5.18 -11.33
C GLU A 89 0.98 4.58 -12.57
N ALA A 90 0.18 4.16 -13.54
CA ALA A 90 0.69 3.73 -14.83
C ALA A 90 -0.05 4.43 -15.98
N ARG A 91 0.58 4.38 -17.16
CA ARG A 91 0.04 4.94 -18.38
C ARG A 91 0.27 4.00 -19.55
N ASP A 92 -0.76 3.82 -20.36
CA ASP A 92 -0.72 2.97 -21.54
C ASP A 92 -1.72 3.44 -22.61
N ASP A 93 -1.68 2.82 -23.79
CA ASP A 93 -2.53 3.20 -24.93
C ASP A 93 -3.96 2.66 -24.80
N GLN A 94 -4.13 1.53 -24.11
CA GLN A 94 -5.43 0.94 -23.76
C GLN A 94 -5.68 1.00 -22.25
N VAL A 95 -6.95 1.03 -21.85
CA VAL A 95 -7.34 1.08 -20.43
C VAL A 95 -6.95 -0.22 -19.72
N GLY A 96 -7.25 -1.37 -20.30
CA GLY A 96 -6.94 -2.68 -19.69
C GLY A 96 -5.44 -2.89 -19.49
N SER A 97 -4.61 -2.55 -20.48
CA SER A 97 -3.15 -2.65 -20.35
C SER A 97 -2.60 -1.67 -19.31
N ALA A 98 -3.17 -0.46 -19.20
CA ALA A 98 -2.80 0.51 -18.18
C ALA A 98 -3.11 0.03 -16.76
N ILE A 99 -4.25 -0.64 -16.56
CA ILE A 99 -4.64 -1.22 -15.25
C ILE A 99 -3.68 -2.34 -14.87
N GLN A 100 -3.46 -3.33 -15.75
CA GLN A 100 -2.56 -4.46 -15.45
C GLN A 100 -1.16 -3.96 -15.10
N LYS A 101 -0.64 -3.01 -15.89
CA LYS A 101 0.66 -2.39 -15.64
C LYS A 101 0.71 -1.62 -14.33
N ALA A 102 -0.37 -0.95 -13.94
CA ALA A 102 -0.46 -0.29 -12.64
C ALA A 102 -0.45 -1.33 -11.51
N ILE A 103 -1.16 -2.45 -11.67
CA ILE A 103 -1.19 -3.54 -10.71
C ILE A 103 0.22 -4.11 -10.50
N ASP A 104 0.92 -4.43 -11.59
CA ASP A 104 2.28 -4.99 -11.51
C ASP A 104 3.25 -4.03 -10.79
N VAL A 105 3.17 -2.73 -11.09
CA VAL A 105 4.00 -1.70 -10.42
C VAL A 105 3.57 -1.50 -8.97
N ALA A 106 2.28 -1.63 -8.64
CA ALA A 106 1.79 -1.49 -7.27
C ALA A 106 2.28 -2.63 -6.38
N LYS A 107 2.34 -3.87 -6.90
CA LYS A 107 2.95 -5.03 -6.22
C LYS A 107 4.40 -4.76 -5.84
N LEU A 108 5.18 -4.16 -6.75
CA LEU A 108 6.58 -3.80 -6.47
C LEU A 108 6.72 -2.74 -5.36
N ASN A 109 5.71 -1.89 -5.18
CA ASN A 109 5.69 -0.78 -4.23
C ASN A 109 4.93 -1.10 -2.93
N ILE A 110 4.85 -2.37 -2.54
CA ILE A 110 4.19 -2.76 -1.30
C ILE A 110 4.93 -2.22 -0.08
N ILE A 111 4.15 -1.68 0.86
CA ILE A 111 4.58 -1.25 2.18
C ILE A 111 3.83 -2.04 3.25
N LYS A 112 4.49 -2.24 4.38
CA LYS A 112 3.85 -2.69 5.62
C LYS A 112 3.32 -1.46 6.37
N VAL A 113 2.06 -1.50 6.77
CA VAL A 113 1.36 -0.45 7.52
C VAL A 113 1.37 -0.80 9.01
N ASP A 114 1.85 0.13 9.83
CA ASP A 114 1.95 -0.02 11.28
C ASP A 114 0.57 0.18 11.95
N ARG A 115 -0.21 -0.89 12.01
CA ARG A 115 -1.50 -0.95 12.71
C ARG A 115 -1.33 -1.12 14.22
N GLY A 116 -2.28 -0.62 14.99
CA GLY A 116 -2.29 -0.70 16.45
C GLY A 116 -3.56 -0.10 17.06
N SER A 117 -3.61 -0.06 18.39
CA SER A 117 -4.72 0.52 19.15
C SER A 117 -4.65 2.04 19.06
N GLY A 118 -5.74 2.68 18.63
CA GLY A 118 -5.72 4.10 18.30
C GLY A 118 -5.97 5.02 19.47
N SER A 119 -6.72 4.56 20.49
CA SER A 119 -6.99 5.33 21.71
C SER A 119 -6.23 4.77 22.90
N TRP A 120 -5.95 5.63 23.89
CA TRP A 120 -5.54 5.18 25.23
C TRP A 120 -6.66 4.34 25.88
N GLU A 121 -7.92 4.63 25.55
CA GLU A 121 -9.10 3.95 26.09
C GLU A 121 -9.37 2.58 25.44
N ASP A 122 -8.69 2.27 24.34
CA ASP A 122 -8.84 0.96 23.68
C ASP A 122 -8.14 -0.15 24.46
N SER A 123 -8.69 -1.36 24.34
CA SER A 123 -8.05 -2.56 24.88
C SER A 123 -6.68 -2.79 24.23
N ALA A 124 -5.68 -3.13 25.05
CA ALA A 124 -4.34 -3.44 24.58
C ALA A 124 -4.39 -4.62 23.58
N GLY A 125 -3.91 -4.39 22.35
CA GLY A 125 -3.80 -5.43 21.31
C GLY A 125 -4.73 -5.25 20.09
N GLY A 126 -5.62 -4.25 20.07
CA GLY A 126 -6.43 -3.97 18.87
C GLY A 126 -5.58 -3.57 17.67
N LEU A 127 -5.86 -4.12 16.48
CA LEU A 127 -5.23 -3.76 15.19
C LEU A 127 -6.12 -2.84 14.34
N ASN A 128 -7.12 -2.21 14.97
CA ASN A 128 -8.22 -1.52 14.29
C ASN A 128 -7.81 -0.17 13.69
N SER A 129 -6.79 0.48 14.25
CA SER A 129 -6.36 1.84 13.90
C SER A 129 -4.85 1.88 13.58
N LEU A 130 -4.31 3.07 13.32
CA LEU A 130 -2.87 3.30 13.23
C LEU A 130 -2.23 3.38 14.61
N THR A 131 -0.97 2.92 14.72
CA THR A 131 -0.17 3.05 15.95
C THR A 131 0.07 4.51 16.35
N ARG A 132 0.18 5.40 15.35
CA ARG A 132 0.55 6.79 15.56
C ARG A 132 -0.01 7.66 14.45
N LYS A 133 0.01 8.95 14.73
CA LYS A 133 -0.28 9.97 13.73
C LYS A 133 0.73 9.90 12.57
N ALA A 134 0.19 9.88 11.36
CA ALA A 134 0.95 9.81 10.12
C ALA A 134 0.68 11.06 9.28
N GLU A 135 1.74 11.65 8.73
CA GLU A 135 1.63 12.78 7.82
C GLU A 135 2.37 12.47 6.53
N GLY A 136 1.73 12.78 5.40
CA GLY A 136 2.26 12.59 4.07
C GLY A 136 1.94 13.78 3.17
N LYS A 137 2.86 14.07 2.25
CA LYS A 137 2.72 15.16 1.29
C LYS A 137 2.89 14.64 -0.14
N ALA A 138 2.08 15.17 -1.05
CA ALA A 138 2.22 14.99 -2.49
C ALA A 138 1.80 16.27 -3.22
N GLY A 139 2.76 16.94 -3.85
CA GLY A 139 2.53 18.25 -4.47
C GLY A 139 2.09 19.28 -3.43
N SER A 140 0.92 19.91 -3.66
CA SER A 140 0.31 20.86 -2.72
C SER A 140 -0.58 20.21 -1.67
N VAL A 141 -0.87 18.90 -1.79
CA VAL A 141 -1.77 18.20 -0.87
C VAL A 141 -0.96 17.63 0.30
N THR A 142 -1.41 17.91 1.51
CA THR A 142 -0.96 17.25 2.74
C THR A 142 -2.10 16.41 3.31
N VAL A 143 -1.80 15.17 3.65
CA VAL A 143 -2.74 14.22 4.26
C VAL A 143 -2.20 13.83 5.61
N GLU A 144 -3.03 13.99 6.62
CA GLU A 144 -2.76 13.67 8.00
C GLU A 144 -3.78 12.61 8.44
N ILE A 145 -3.28 11.48 8.91
CA ILE A 145 -4.07 10.37 9.42
C ILE A 145 -3.80 10.27 10.91
N MET A 146 -4.85 10.40 11.70
CA MET A 146 -4.81 10.34 13.15
C MET A 146 -5.50 9.06 13.62
N PRO A 147 -4.92 8.37 14.63
CA PRO A 147 -5.58 7.22 15.22
C PRO A 147 -6.94 7.57 15.82
N ALA A 148 -7.88 6.64 15.78
CA ALA A 148 -9.23 6.80 16.29
C ALA A 148 -9.58 5.67 17.29
N PRO A 149 -10.51 5.92 18.23
CA PRO A 149 -11.06 4.87 19.09
C PRO A 149 -11.90 3.88 18.27
N GLN A 150 -12.08 2.68 18.80
CA GLN A 150 -12.86 1.63 18.14
C GLN A 150 -14.33 2.05 17.89
N GLY A 151 -14.81 1.79 16.67
CA GLY A 151 -16.24 1.95 16.31
C GLY A 151 -16.62 3.28 15.67
N LEU A 152 -15.64 4.14 15.38
CA LEU A 152 -15.86 5.38 14.62
C LEU A 152 -16.07 5.11 13.11
N GLY A 153 -15.36 4.10 12.59
CA GLY A 153 -15.18 3.84 11.17
C GLY A 153 -14.18 4.78 10.50
N LEU A 154 -14.06 4.63 9.18
CA LEU A 154 -13.18 5.47 8.35
C LEU A 154 -13.85 6.81 8.04
N ALA A 155 -13.44 7.85 8.77
CA ALA A 155 -13.82 9.24 8.56
C ALA A 155 -12.88 9.90 7.53
N ALA A 156 -13.08 9.57 6.26
CA ALA A 156 -12.22 10.02 5.16
C ALA A 156 -12.97 10.24 3.85
N ALA A 157 -12.36 10.99 2.93
CA ALA A 157 -12.80 11.08 1.55
C ALA A 157 -12.71 9.69 0.88
N GLU A 158 -13.55 9.42 -0.12
CA GLU A 158 -13.67 8.11 -0.79
C GLU A 158 -12.31 7.50 -1.18
N THR A 159 -11.48 8.24 -1.91
CA THR A 159 -10.13 7.76 -2.31
C THR A 159 -9.25 7.37 -1.12
N VAL A 160 -9.33 8.11 -0.02
CA VAL A 160 -8.52 7.86 1.18
C VAL A 160 -9.10 6.68 1.96
N ARG A 161 -10.43 6.58 2.03
CA ARG A 161 -11.15 5.45 2.64
C ARG A 161 -10.75 4.14 1.96
N ASN A 162 -10.82 4.10 0.63
CA ASN A 162 -10.50 2.92 -0.18
C ASN A 162 -9.06 2.42 0.09
N ILE A 163 -8.10 3.35 0.15
CA ILE A 163 -6.70 3.02 0.50
C ILE A 163 -6.57 2.50 1.95
N LEU A 164 -7.27 3.11 2.91
CA LEU A 164 -7.22 2.70 4.31
C LEU A 164 -7.88 1.33 4.54
N GLU A 165 -8.96 1.05 3.82
CA GLU A 165 -9.66 -0.25 3.85
C GLU A 165 -8.77 -1.36 3.30
N LEU A 166 -8.11 -1.13 2.15
CA LEU A 166 -7.13 -2.06 1.58
C LEU A 166 -5.92 -2.27 2.51
N ALA A 167 -5.53 -1.25 3.27
CA ALA A 167 -4.49 -1.37 4.30
C ALA A 167 -4.96 -2.12 5.55
N GLY A 168 -6.26 -2.40 5.71
CA GLY A 168 -6.80 -3.09 6.88
C GLY A 168 -6.99 -2.19 8.09
N VAL A 169 -7.11 -0.87 7.90
CA VAL A 169 -7.45 0.09 8.95
C VAL A 169 -8.97 0.24 8.98
N GLN A 170 -9.58 0.05 10.15
CA GLN A 170 -11.03 0.15 10.33
C GLN A 170 -11.44 1.53 10.84
N ASP A 171 -10.65 2.10 11.75
CA ASP A 171 -10.95 3.36 12.41
C ASP A 171 -9.80 4.36 12.20
N ALA A 172 -10.11 5.52 11.60
CA ALA A 172 -9.14 6.59 11.43
C ALA A 172 -9.80 7.94 11.24
N TRP A 173 -9.23 8.97 11.87
CA TRP A 173 -9.50 10.36 11.56
C TRP A 173 -8.58 10.81 10.44
N THR A 174 -9.11 11.50 9.44
CA THR A 174 -8.29 12.07 8.37
C THR A 174 -8.48 13.57 8.26
N ARG A 175 -7.39 14.26 7.94
CA ARG A 175 -7.38 15.68 7.61
C ARG A 175 -6.56 15.87 6.35
N SER A 176 -7.16 16.47 5.34
CA SER A 176 -6.50 16.81 4.08
C SER A 176 -6.47 18.31 3.89
N ASN A 177 -5.32 18.89 3.56
CA ASN A 177 -5.16 20.31 3.24
C ASN A 177 -4.53 20.46 1.84
N GLY A 178 -4.78 21.60 1.19
CA GLY A 178 -4.34 21.88 -0.19
C GLY A 178 -5.42 21.57 -1.23
N ASN A 179 -5.00 21.35 -2.48
CA ASN A 179 -5.92 21.08 -3.59
C ASN A 179 -6.30 19.59 -3.65
N THR A 180 -7.25 19.21 -2.80
CA THR A 180 -7.74 17.84 -2.62
C THR A 180 -8.55 17.29 -3.81
N ARG A 181 -8.91 18.14 -4.79
CA ARG A 181 -9.62 17.69 -6.00
C ARG A 181 -8.80 16.77 -6.89
N THR A 182 -7.47 16.76 -6.74
CA THR A 182 -6.60 15.90 -7.55
C THR A 182 -6.44 14.54 -6.88
N THR A 183 -7.18 13.53 -7.37
CA THR A 183 -7.17 12.16 -6.84
C THR A 183 -5.77 11.55 -6.80
N VAL A 184 -4.96 11.77 -7.85
CA VAL A 184 -3.57 11.29 -7.92
C VAL A 184 -2.72 11.78 -6.74
N ASN A 185 -2.81 13.08 -6.42
CA ASN A 185 -2.03 13.66 -5.32
C ASN A 185 -2.59 13.25 -3.97
N LEU A 186 -3.91 13.16 -3.82
CA LEU A 186 -4.54 12.72 -2.58
C LEU A 186 -4.17 11.26 -2.26
N ALA A 187 -4.27 10.37 -3.23
CA ALA A 187 -3.89 8.96 -3.10
C ALA A 187 -2.40 8.81 -2.78
N LYS A 188 -1.53 9.50 -3.54
CA LYS A 188 -0.08 9.50 -3.29
C LYS A 188 0.29 10.09 -1.93
N GLY A 189 -0.41 11.15 -1.50
CA GLY A 189 -0.24 11.76 -0.19
C GLY A 189 -0.57 10.80 0.95
N THR A 190 -1.66 10.04 0.79
CA THR A 190 -2.10 9.00 1.74
C THR A 190 -1.09 7.85 1.81
N TYR A 191 -0.67 7.32 0.66
CA TYR A 191 0.36 6.28 0.60
C TYR A 191 1.68 6.75 1.23
N ASN A 192 2.11 7.99 0.96
CA ASN A 192 3.30 8.57 1.58
C ASN A 192 3.15 8.71 3.10
N ALA A 193 1.95 9.06 3.60
CA ALA A 193 1.69 9.16 5.03
C ALA A 193 1.91 7.79 5.70
N LEU A 194 1.32 6.73 5.14
CA LEU A 194 1.47 5.36 5.64
C LEU A 194 2.91 4.85 5.52
N LYS A 195 3.61 5.19 4.43
CA LYS A 195 5.02 4.88 4.26
C LYS A 195 5.90 5.56 5.33
N ASN A 196 5.65 6.83 5.61
CA ASN A 196 6.31 7.56 6.70
C ASN A 196 5.94 6.96 8.07
N ALA A 197 4.71 6.45 8.21
CA ALA A 197 4.23 5.73 9.39
C ALA A 197 4.96 4.39 9.62
N SER A 198 5.44 3.73 8.56
CA SER A 198 6.28 2.53 8.67
C SER A 198 7.75 2.86 8.98
N GLN A 199 8.26 3.96 8.43
CA GLN A 199 9.70 4.26 8.49
C GLN A 199 10.18 4.96 9.76
N SER A 200 9.30 5.61 10.54
CA SER A 200 9.80 6.27 11.75
C SER A 200 10.23 5.26 12.81
N ARG A 201 11.21 5.67 13.61
CA ARG A 201 11.71 4.90 14.73
C ARG A 201 10.62 4.73 15.80
N THR A 202 9.97 3.58 15.80
CA THR A 202 9.22 3.10 16.96
C THR A 202 10.22 2.79 18.08
N PRO A 203 10.10 3.40 19.28
CA PRO A 203 10.98 3.09 20.40
C PRO A 203 10.86 1.60 20.75
N ARG A 204 12.00 0.96 21.06
CA ARG A 204 12.10 -0.49 21.32
C ARG A 204 11.06 -1.00 22.33
N ARG A 205 10.78 -0.22 23.38
CA ARG A 205 9.75 -0.51 24.38
C ARG A 205 8.33 -0.64 23.82
N ALA A 206 7.97 0.17 22.81
CA ALA A 206 6.65 0.08 22.18
C ALA A 206 6.55 -1.16 21.29
N ARG A 207 7.64 -1.55 20.62
CA ARG A 207 7.70 -2.82 19.87
C ARG A 207 7.59 -4.05 20.78
N GLU A 208 8.24 -4.01 21.94
CA GLU A 208 8.14 -5.08 22.95
C GLU A 208 6.71 -5.22 23.47
N LYS A 209 6.04 -4.10 23.83
CA LYS A 209 4.62 -4.11 24.21
C LYS A 209 3.68 -4.61 23.10
N GLN A 210 3.94 -4.26 21.84
CA GLN A 210 3.15 -4.75 20.69
C GLN A 210 3.33 -6.25 20.48
N ARG A 211 4.54 -6.79 20.68
CA ARG A 211 4.80 -8.23 20.63
C ARG A 211 4.16 -8.98 21.78
N GLU A 212 4.18 -8.41 22.98
CA GLU A 212 3.50 -8.97 24.17
C GLU A 212 1.97 -8.97 24.01
N ALA A 213 1.40 -7.99 23.32
CA ALA A 213 -0.04 -7.91 23.08
C ALA A 213 -0.53 -8.78 21.90
N GLY A 214 0.37 -9.21 21.01
CA GLY A 214 0.07 -10.07 19.86
C GLY A 214 0.32 -11.57 20.09
N ASN A 215 0.65 -11.95 21.33
CA ASN A 215 0.93 -13.33 21.77
C ASN A 215 -0.12 -13.77 22.79
#